data_AF-A0A534U7Y8-F1
#
_entry.id   AF-A0A534U7Y8-F1
#
_cell.length_a   1.000
_cell.length_b   1.000
_cell.length_c   1.000
_cell.angle_alpha   90.00
_cell.angle_beta   90.00
_cell.angle_gamma   90.00
#
_symmetry.space_group_name_H-M   'P 1'
#
loop_
_entity.id
_entity.type
_entity.pdbx_description
1 polymer ?
#
loop_
_entity_poly.entity_id
_entity_poly.type
_entity_poly.pdbx_seq_one_letter_code
_entity_poly.pdbx_strand_id
1 'polypeptide(L)'
;MARKTAPASIGAHMITCQECGKPAMYQLSNGALICLECIDRFQFEQNAAMINFLLGEVESSTEWSPLEIPKLVRRHQLVTFNNIRVDHSIVGAINTGQAQAIDVGLSYVKQNGDPALSELFQEFAQAVLDSRELDQAARKAIIEQLSFLISQLLAKPEQKRTAIVDAVFKNIKEALLAFSGLVTLWEKLEPFLRQVLR
;
A
#
# COMPACT_ATOMS: atom_id res chain seq x y z
N MET A 1 -1.29 13.91 -8.49
CA MET A 1 -2.15 14.58 -9.50
C MET A 1 -1.81 14.02 -10.88
N ALA A 2 -2.73 13.30 -11.53
CA ALA A 2 -2.52 12.77 -12.87
C ALA A 2 -2.55 13.91 -13.91
N ARG A 3 -1.46 14.11 -14.66
CA ARG A 3 -1.48 15.02 -15.82
C ARG A 3 -2.24 14.35 -16.95
N LYS A 4 -3.36 14.96 -17.35
CA LYS A 4 -4.12 14.58 -18.55
C LYS A 4 -3.36 15.08 -19.79
N THR A 5 -2.37 14.34 -20.25
CA THR A 5 -1.74 14.59 -21.55
C THR A 5 -2.15 13.48 -22.49
N ALA A 6 -2.98 13.81 -23.49
CA ALA A 6 -3.32 12.89 -24.56
C ALA A 6 -2.06 12.63 -25.41
N PRO A 7 -1.71 11.36 -25.70
CA PRO A 7 -0.60 11.08 -26.61
C PRO A 7 -1.01 11.42 -28.05
N ALA A 8 -0.15 12.16 -28.75
CA ALA A 8 -0.31 12.47 -30.17
C ALA A 8 -0.25 11.19 -31.00
N SER A 9 -1.27 10.98 -31.84
CA SER A 9 -1.41 9.81 -32.69
C SER A 9 -0.42 9.83 -33.85
N ILE A 10 0.51 8.87 -33.90
CA ILE A 10 1.29 8.53 -35.09
C ILE A 10 1.30 7.00 -35.23
N GLY A 11 0.66 6.48 -36.28
CA GLY A 11 0.94 5.15 -36.86
C GLY A 11 0.54 3.88 -36.09
N ALA A 12 -0.61 3.31 -36.46
CA ALA A 12 -0.93 1.87 -36.56
C ALA A 12 -0.31 0.82 -35.58
N HIS A 13 -0.11 1.15 -34.30
CA HIS A 13 -0.21 0.19 -33.21
C HIS A 13 -1.19 0.77 -32.19
N MET A 14 -2.39 0.18 -32.08
CA MET A 14 -3.31 0.56 -31.00
C MET A 14 -2.62 0.24 -29.68
N ILE A 15 -2.18 1.28 -28.98
CA ILE A 15 -1.70 1.17 -27.60
C ILE A 15 -2.85 0.64 -26.77
N THR A 16 -2.67 -0.51 -26.15
CA THR A 16 -3.70 -1.17 -25.34
C THR A 16 -3.54 -0.84 -23.87
N CYS A 17 -4.67 -0.81 -23.18
CA CYS A 17 -4.78 -0.68 -21.74
C CYS A 17 -4.16 -1.91 -21.09
N GLN A 18 -3.18 -1.69 -20.23
CA GLN A 18 -2.50 -2.76 -19.49
C GLN A 18 -3.46 -3.49 -18.52
N GLU A 19 -4.58 -2.85 -18.16
CA GLU A 19 -5.62 -3.34 -17.24
C GLU A 19 -6.86 -3.93 -17.95
N CYS A 20 -7.02 -3.89 -19.26
CA CYS A 20 -8.20 -4.56 -19.87
C CYS A 20 -8.06 -4.89 -21.35
N GLY A 21 -6.93 -4.56 -21.96
CA GLY A 21 -6.70 -4.77 -23.39
C GLY A 21 -7.48 -3.82 -24.31
N LYS A 22 -8.40 -3.00 -23.80
CA LYS A 22 -9.09 -1.95 -24.58
C LYS A 22 -8.11 -0.85 -25.02
N PRO A 23 -8.44 -0.02 -26.02
CA PRO A 23 -7.58 1.10 -26.41
C PRO A 23 -7.25 2.01 -25.22
N ALA A 24 -5.96 2.23 -24.96
CA ALA A 24 -5.49 3.13 -23.91
C ALA A 24 -5.54 4.59 -24.40
N MET A 25 -5.93 5.48 -23.49
CA MET A 25 -6.06 6.93 -23.76
C MET A 25 -5.31 7.78 -22.72
N TYR A 26 -4.94 7.20 -21.59
CA TYR A 26 -4.29 7.88 -20.48
C TYR A 26 -2.96 7.22 -20.14
N GLN A 27 -1.99 8.03 -19.74
CA GLN A 27 -0.74 7.56 -19.17
C GLN A 27 -0.67 7.96 -17.69
N LEU A 28 -0.44 6.99 -16.82
CA LEU A 28 -0.21 7.21 -15.40
C LEU A 28 1.21 7.73 -15.16
N SER A 29 1.45 8.29 -13.97
CA SER A 29 2.76 8.81 -13.56
C SER A 29 3.88 7.76 -13.53
N ASN A 30 3.52 6.47 -13.42
CA ASN A 30 4.45 5.34 -13.51
C ASN A 30 4.68 4.87 -14.96
N GLY A 31 4.15 5.58 -15.96
CA GLY A 31 4.28 5.23 -17.37
C GLY A 31 3.25 4.22 -17.90
N ALA A 32 2.40 3.65 -17.02
CA ALA A 32 1.38 2.69 -17.41
C ALA A 32 0.28 3.33 -18.28
N LEU A 33 -0.12 2.64 -19.34
CA LEU A 33 -1.12 3.11 -20.31
C LEU A 33 -2.47 2.46 -20.03
N ILE A 34 -3.50 3.26 -19.76
CA ILE A 34 -4.82 2.81 -19.32
C ILE A 34 -5.96 3.45 -20.12
N CYS A 35 -7.12 2.79 -20.18
CA CYS A 35 -8.34 3.30 -20.80
C CYS A 35 -9.19 4.14 -19.83
N LEU A 36 -10.22 4.82 -20.35
CA LEU A 36 -11.14 5.64 -19.55
C LEU A 36 -11.84 4.85 -18.44
N GLU A 37 -12.35 3.66 -18.75
CA GLU A 37 -13.05 2.85 -17.75
C GLU A 37 -12.13 2.39 -16.60
N CYS A 38 -10.88 2.07 -16.91
CA CYS A 38 -9.92 1.64 -15.89
C CYS A 38 -9.43 2.82 -15.03
N ILE A 39 -9.28 4.02 -15.59
CA ILE A 39 -8.94 5.20 -14.79
C ILE A 39 -10.10 5.63 -13.90
N ASP A 40 -11.33 5.58 -14.39
CA ASP A 40 -12.52 5.92 -13.59
C ASP A 40 -12.72 4.92 -12.45
N ARG A 41 -12.55 3.63 -12.71
CA ARG A 41 -12.57 2.58 -11.67
C ARG A 41 -11.45 2.80 -10.65
N PHE A 42 -10.24 3.12 -11.10
CA PHE A 42 -9.11 3.37 -10.21
C PHE A 42 -9.34 4.59 -9.30
N GLN A 43 -9.91 5.67 -9.84
CA GLN A 43 -10.29 6.85 -9.05
C GLN A 43 -11.39 6.51 -8.06
N PHE A 44 -12.40 5.75 -8.49
CA PHE A 44 -13.48 5.32 -7.61
C PHE A 44 -12.96 4.46 -6.46
N GLU A 45 -12.05 3.51 -6.72
CA GLU A 45 -11.44 2.67 -5.69
C GLU A 45 -10.57 3.47 -4.70
N GLN A 46 -9.80 4.46 -5.18
CA GLN A 46 -9.06 5.35 -4.27
C GLN A 46 -10.00 6.17 -3.39
N ASN A 47 -11.07 6.73 -3.97
CA ASN A 47 -12.06 7.48 -3.23
C ASN A 47 -12.81 6.58 -2.25
N ALA A 48 -13.22 5.37 -2.65
CA ALA A 48 -13.92 4.42 -1.80
C ALA A 48 -13.03 3.90 -0.66
N ALA A 49 -11.75 3.65 -0.93
CA ALA A 49 -10.79 3.29 0.12
C ALA A 49 -10.59 4.44 1.13
N MET A 50 -10.50 5.67 0.64
CA MET A 50 -10.43 6.85 1.49
C MET A 50 -11.71 7.06 2.30
N ILE A 51 -12.89 6.87 1.68
CA ILE A 51 -14.17 6.96 2.39
C ILE A 51 -14.29 5.85 3.44
N ASN A 52 -13.94 4.60 3.12
CA ASN A 52 -13.96 3.51 4.10
C ASN A 52 -12.98 3.75 5.25
N PHE A 53 -11.82 4.34 4.98
CA PHE A 53 -10.88 4.76 6.01
C PHE A 53 -11.48 5.84 6.93
N LEU A 54 -12.09 6.87 6.36
CA LEU A 54 -12.75 7.96 7.11
C LEU A 54 -14.00 7.48 7.86
N LEU A 55 -14.78 6.57 7.28
CA LEU A 55 -15.93 5.96 7.94
C LEU A 55 -15.49 5.17 9.17
N GLY A 56 -14.40 4.39 9.07
CA GLY A 56 -13.80 3.75 10.24
C GLY A 56 -13.35 4.72 11.34
N GLU A 57 -12.98 5.96 10.99
CA GLU A 57 -12.68 7.01 11.97
C GLU A 57 -13.95 7.51 12.69
N VAL A 58 -15.05 7.69 11.95
CA VAL A 58 -16.35 8.15 12.48
C VAL A 58 -17.05 7.06 13.31
N GLU A 59 -16.92 5.79 12.93
CA GLU A 59 -17.40 4.62 13.67
C GLU A 59 -16.77 4.53 15.07
N SER A 60 -15.50 4.93 15.22
CA SER A 60 -14.85 4.94 16.54
C SER A 60 -15.44 5.99 17.49
N SER A 61 -16.24 6.93 16.96
CA SER A 61 -16.82 8.05 17.71
C SER A 61 -18.34 8.00 17.86
N THR A 62 -19.04 7.10 17.14
CA THR A 62 -20.51 7.01 17.13
C THR A 62 -20.97 5.55 17.08
N GLU A 63 -22.03 5.18 17.82
CA GLU A 63 -22.66 3.84 17.80
C GLU A 63 -23.49 3.58 16.52
N TRP A 64 -23.04 4.09 15.36
CA TRP A 64 -23.75 3.95 14.09
C TRP A 64 -23.09 2.90 13.22
N SER A 65 -23.82 1.86 12.81
CA SER A 65 -23.34 0.85 11.85
C SER A 65 -23.41 1.38 10.42
N PRO A 66 -22.32 1.42 9.63
CA PRO A 66 -22.36 2.02 8.31
C PRO A 66 -22.81 1.05 7.22
N LEU A 67 -23.31 1.64 6.15
CA LEU A 67 -23.37 1.03 4.83
C LEU A 67 -21.94 0.78 4.34
N GLU A 68 -21.50 -0.47 4.31
CA GLU A 68 -20.27 -0.84 3.61
C GLU A 68 -20.41 -0.50 2.12
N ILE A 69 -19.53 0.36 1.60
CA ILE A 69 -19.48 0.59 0.15
C ILE A 69 -18.92 -0.68 -0.50
N PRO A 70 -19.68 -1.36 -1.38
CA PRO A 70 -19.23 -2.61 -1.97
C PRO A 70 -17.92 -2.41 -2.73
N LYS A 71 -16.92 -3.21 -2.38
CA LYS A 71 -15.67 -3.30 -3.15
C LYS A 71 -16.00 -3.93 -4.51
N LEU A 72 -15.68 -3.25 -5.59
CA LEU A 72 -15.79 -3.84 -6.93
C LEU A 72 -14.81 -5.02 -7.03
N VAL A 73 -15.34 -6.21 -7.33
CA VAL A 73 -14.53 -7.42 -7.52
C VAL A 73 -13.65 -7.22 -8.76
N ARG A 74 -12.33 -7.11 -8.55
CA ARG A 74 -11.37 -7.07 -9.65
C ARG A 74 -11.29 -8.44 -10.33
N ARG A 75 -11.37 -8.47 -11.66
CA ARG A 75 -10.82 -9.60 -12.43
C ARG A 75 -9.29 -9.53 -12.34
N HIS A 76 -8.70 -10.58 -11.79
CA HIS A 76 -7.26 -10.87 -11.64
C HIS A 76 -6.33 -10.09 -12.57
N GLN A 77 -5.75 -9.00 -12.08
CA GLN A 77 -4.69 -8.25 -12.76
C GLN A 77 -3.68 -7.69 -11.76
N LEU A 78 -2.46 -7.54 -12.26
CA LEU A 78 -1.29 -6.96 -11.61
C LEU A 78 -1.66 -5.66 -10.89
N VAL A 79 -1.60 -5.66 -9.56
CA VAL A 79 -1.88 -4.44 -8.79
C VAL A 79 -0.60 -3.63 -8.68
N THR A 80 -0.49 -2.61 -9.52
CA THR A 80 0.62 -1.66 -9.43
C THR A 80 0.24 -0.55 -8.46
N PHE A 81 0.87 -0.50 -7.29
CA PHE A 81 0.74 0.63 -6.37
C PHE A 81 1.81 1.70 -6.66
N ASN A 82 1.69 2.89 -6.06
CA ASN A 82 2.59 4.00 -6.38
C ASN A 82 3.99 3.82 -5.79
N ASN A 83 4.08 3.18 -4.62
CA ASN A 83 5.29 3.03 -3.83
C ASN A 83 5.73 1.56 -3.75
N ILE A 84 4.79 0.61 -3.73
CA ILE A 84 5.11 -0.83 -3.67
C ILE A 84 4.57 -1.61 -4.87
N ARG A 85 5.22 -2.71 -5.21
CA ARG A 85 4.83 -3.59 -6.31
C ARG A 85 4.43 -4.94 -5.75
N VAL A 86 3.20 -5.35 -6.03
CA VAL A 86 2.70 -6.68 -5.65
C VAL A 86 2.50 -7.51 -6.92
N ASP A 87 3.33 -8.54 -7.09
CA ASP A 87 3.25 -9.45 -8.22
C ASP A 87 2.19 -10.56 -8.00
N HIS A 88 1.72 -11.15 -9.09
CA HIS A 88 0.64 -12.14 -9.19
C HIS A 88 0.81 -13.33 -8.24
N SER A 89 2.04 -13.75 -7.98
CA SER A 89 2.38 -14.86 -7.08
C SER A 89 2.07 -14.59 -5.60
N ILE A 90 1.80 -13.33 -5.25
CA ILE A 90 1.65 -12.86 -3.87
C ILE A 90 0.22 -12.35 -3.60
N VAL A 91 -0.58 -12.09 -4.65
CA VAL A 91 -1.96 -11.57 -4.53
C VAL A 91 -2.91 -12.53 -3.80
N GLY A 92 -2.63 -13.84 -3.81
CA GLY A 92 -3.35 -14.84 -2.99
C GLY A 92 -2.78 -15.03 -1.58
N ALA A 93 -1.58 -14.51 -1.32
CA ALA A 93 -0.87 -14.62 -0.05
C ALA A 93 -1.15 -13.48 0.91
N ILE A 94 -1.54 -12.31 0.39
CA ILE A 94 -1.67 -11.09 1.16
C ILE A 94 -3.02 -10.45 0.88
N ASN A 95 -3.64 -9.87 1.91
CA ASN A 95 -4.84 -9.07 1.72
C ASN A 95 -4.46 -7.80 0.94
N THR A 96 -4.97 -7.65 -0.28
CA THR A 96 -4.69 -6.49 -1.15
C THR A 96 -5.06 -5.16 -0.50
N GLY A 97 -5.97 -5.15 0.49
CA GLY A 97 -6.28 -3.96 1.29
C GLY A 97 -5.13 -3.52 2.21
N GLN A 98 -4.33 -4.44 2.74
CA GLN A 98 -3.16 -4.10 3.56
C GLN A 98 -2.04 -3.50 2.71
N ALA A 99 -1.81 -4.08 1.52
CA ALA A 99 -0.88 -3.50 0.55
C ALA A 99 -1.32 -2.08 0.13
N GLN A 100 -2.62 -1.88 -0.10
CA GLN A 100 -3.16 -0.55 -0.40
C GLN A 100 -2.98 0.43 0.77
N ALA A 101 -3.23 0.00 2.01
CA ALA A 101 -3.05 0.84 3.20
C ALA A 101 -1.59 1.29 3.37
N ILE A 102 -0.64 0.37 3.13
CA ILE A 102 0.79 0.69 3.11
C ILE A 102 1.11 1.71 2.01
N ASP A 103 0.63 1.50 0.78
CA ASP A 103 0.90 2.43 -0.33
C ASP A 103 0.39 3.85 -0.07
N VAL A 104 -0.84 3.96 0.44
CA VAL A 104 -1.46 5.26 0.76
C VAL A 104 -0.70 5.92 1.92
N GLY A 105 -0.37 5.17 2.97
CA GLY A 105 0.37 5.70 4.11
C GLY A 105 1.78 6.16 3.74
N LEU A 106 2.48 5.40 2.89
CA LEU A 106 3.78 5.82 2.35
C LEU A 106 3.68 7.12 1.56
N SER A 107 2.65 7.25 0.73
CA SER A 107 2.38 8.48 -0.03
C SER A 107 2.15 9.68 0.89
N TYR A 108 1.43 9.49 1.99
CA TYR A 108 1.19 10.54 2.98
C TYR A 108 2.47 10.94 3.72
N VAL A 109 3.24 9.96 4.22
CA VAL A 109 4.50 10.22 4.94
C VAL A 109 5.51 10.91 4.02
N LYS A 110 5.56 10.54 2.73
CA LYS A 110 6.44 11.18 1.75
C LYS A 110 6.11 12.66 1.51
N GLN A 111 4.84 13.03 1.61
CA GLN A 111 4.36 14.38 1.34
C GLN A 111 4.36 15.27 2.58
N ASN A 112 4.07 14.72 3.76
CA ASN A 112 3.79 15.48 4.98
C ASN A 112 4.73 15.15 6.15
N GLY A 113 5.50 14.07 6.04
CA GLY A 113 6.42 13.61 7.08
C GLY A 113 7.87 13.65 6.61
N ASP A 114 8.67 12.69 7.09
CA ASP A 114 10.06 12.53 6.70
C ASP A 114 10.18 11.66 5.44
N PRO A 115 10.66 12.20 4.30
CA PRO A 115 10.87 11.43 3.09
C PRO A 115 11.82 10.24 3.28
N ALA A 116 12.83 10.36 4.14
CA ALA A 116 13.78 9.28 4.41
C ALA A 116 13.12 8.10 5.11
N LEU A 117 12.18 8.37 6.02
CA LEU A 117 11.37 7.32 6.64
C LEU A 117 10.49 6.61 5.61
N SER A 118 9.87 7.36 4.70
CA SER A 118 9.05 6.78 3.63
C SER A 118 9.89 5.86 2.72
N GLU A 119 11.09 6.28 2.33
CA GLU A 119 12.00 5.48 1.51
C GLU A 119 12.46 4.20 2.20
N LEU A 120 12.88 4.28 3.47
CA LEU A 120 13.28 3.10 4.25
C LEU A 120 12.12 2.12 4.46
N PHE A 121 10.92 2.64 4.73
CA PHE A 121 9.74 1.80 4.90
C PHE A 121 9.33 1.14 3.58
N GLN A 122 9.38 1.87 2.48
CA GLN A 122 9.12 1.35 1.14
C GLN A 122 10.14 0.25 0.78
N GLU A 123 11.43 0.49 1.00
CA GLU A 123 12.50 -0.48 0.75
C GLU A 123 12.27 -1.76 1.55
N PHE A 124 11.97 -1.64 2.85
CA PHE A 124 11.69 -2.80 3.70
C PHE A 124 10.43 -3.56 3.26
N ALA A 125 9.32 -2.85 3.01
CA ALA A 125 8.07 -3.47 2.57
C ALA A 125 8.25 -4.20 1.22
N GLN A 126 8.96 -3.59 0.27
CA GLN A 126 9.26 -4.22 -1.00
C GLN A 126 10.17 -5.44 -0.83
N ALA A 127 11.18 -5.38 0.03
CA ALA A 127 12.06 -6.51 0.31
C ALA A 127 11.30 -7.70 0.93
N VAL A 128 10.34 -7.45 1.83
CA VAL A 128 9.46 -8.49 2.38
C VAL A 128 8.59 -9.09 1.28
N LEU A 129 8.02 -8.26 0.40
CA LEU A 129 7.20 -8.72 -0.72
C LEU A 129 8.01 -9.52 -1.74
N ASP A 130 9.26 -9.17 -1.99
CA ASP A 130 10.08 -9.84 -3.02
C ASP A 130 10.91 -11.02 -2.47
N SER A 131 11.02 -11.15 -1.14
CA SER A 131 11.80 -12.21 -0.51
C SER A 131 11.31 -13.59 -0.95
N ARG A 132 12.24 -14.44 -1.36
CA ARG A 132 11.98 -15.86 -1.65
C ARG A 132 12.22 -16.76 -0.43
N GLU A 133 12.83 -16.20 0.61
CA GLU A 133 13.17 -16.90 1.85
C GLU A 133 11.96 -16.97 2.78
N LEU A 134 11.04 -16.00 2.67
CA LEU A 134 9.80 -15.98 3.43
C LEU A 134 8.75 -16.90 2.81
N ASP A 135 8.25 -17.83 3.61
CA ASP A 135 7.01 -18.53 3.29
C ASP A 135 5.81 -17.56 3.25
N GLN A 136 4.70 -18.06 2.73
CA GLN A 136 3.48 -17.28 2.57
C GLN A 136 2.91 -16.77 3.91
N ALA A 137 2.99 -17.55 4.98
CA ALA A 137 2.42 -17.20 6.26
C ALA A 137 3.23 -16.10 6.96
N ALA A 138 4.56 -16.24 6.98
CA ALA A 138 5.49 -15.27 7.53
C ALA A 138 5.39 -13.94 6.76
N ARG A 139 5.39 -13.99 5.43
CA ARG A 139 5.22 -12.79 4.58
C ARG A 139 3.93 -12.05 4.90
N LYS A 140 2.81 -12.78 4.97
CA LYS A 140 1.51 -12.21 5.30
C LYS A 140 1.53 -11.54 6.67
N ALA A 141 2.04 -12.24 7.70
CA ALA A 141 2.10 -11.73 9.07
C ALA A 141 2.95 -10.46 9.18
N ILE A 142 4.10 -10.40 8.50
CA ILE A 142 4.95 -9.21 8.49
C ILE A 142 4.25 -8.05 7.79
N ILE A 143 3.61 -8.28 6.65
CA ILE A 143 2.89 -7.21 5.93
C ILE A 143 1.68 -6.71 6.73
N GLU A 144 0.99 -7.59 7.45
CA GLU A 144 -0.06 -7.21 8.41
C GLU A 144 0.46 -6.28 9.50
N GLN A 145 1.60 -6.63 10.08
CA GLN A 145 2.26 -5.84 11.12
C GLN A 145 2.76 -4.50 10.57
N LEU A 146 3.29 -4.46 9.34
CA LEU A 146 3.66 -3.21 8.68
C LEU A 146 2.44 -2.33 8.39
N SER A 147 1.33 -2.92 7.93
CA SER A 147 0.07 -2.21 7.71
C SER A 147 -0.49 -1.65 9.02
N PHE A 148 -0.25 -2.32 10.15
CA PHE A 148 -0.56 -1.76 11.45
C PHE A 148 0.35 -0.56 11.77
N LEU A 149 1.68 -0.70 11.65
CA LEU A 149 2.62 0.38 11.98
C LEU A 149 2.37 1.65 11.14
N ILE A 150 2.11 1.50 9.84
CA ILE A 150 1.78 2.65 8.99
C ILE A 150 0.47 3.33 9.44
N SER A 151 -0.54 2.56 9.88
CA SER A 151 -1.77 3.16 10.44
C SER A 151 -1.48 3.99 11.71
N GLN A 152 -0.53 3.55 12.54
CA GLN A 152 -0.14 4.26 13.75
C GLN A 152 0.66 5.54 13.45
N LEU A 153 1.37 5.57 12.31
CA LEU A 153 2.05 6.78 11.84
C LEU A 153 1.07 7.86 11.40
N LEU A 154 -0.08 7.45 10.85
CA LEU A 154 -1.14 8.35 10.39
C LEU A 154 -2.10 8.74 11.51
N ALA A 155 -2.16 7.96 12.59
CA ALA A 155 -3.05 8.20 13.72
C ALA A 155 -2.64 9.44 14.52
N LYS A 156 -3.64 10.14 15.05
CA LYS A 156 -3.43 11.24 16.00
C LYS A 156 -2.79 10.73 17.30
N PRO A 157 -2.02 11.54 18.04
CA PRO A 157 -1.32 11.10 19.26
C PRO A 157 -2.21 10.35 20.25
N GLU A 158 -3.45 10.80 20.46
CA GLU A 158 -4.45 10.20 21.35
C GLU A 158 -5.00 8.84 20.87
N GLN A 159 -4.86 8.52 19.58
CA GLN A 159 -5.32 7.27 18.97
C GLN A 159 -4.18 6.24 18.82
N LYS A 160 -2.93 6.65 19.07
CA LYS A 160 -1.76 5.77 18.96
C LYS A 160 -1.79 4.71 20.06
N ARG A 161 -1.77 3.45 19.65
CA ARG A 161 -1.74 2.29 20.55
C ARG A 161 -0.30 1.92 20.89
N THR A 162 0.40 2.81 21.60
CA THR A 162 1.84 2.69 21.90
C THR A 162 2.24 1.36 22.54
N ALA A 163 1.41 0.83 23.46
CA ALA A 163 1.64 -0.49 24.06
C ALA A 163 1.64 -1.65 23.04
N ILE A 164 0.80 -1.56 21.99
CA ILE A 164 0.72 -2.56 20.92
C ILE A 164 1.87 -2.37 19.93
N VAL A 165 2.28 -1.11 19.68
CA VAL A 165 3.41 -0.79 18.80
C VAL A 165 4.69 -1.49 19.25
N ASP A 166 5.02 -1.48 20.54
CA ASP A 166 6.22 -2.17 21.05
C ASP A 166 6.16 -3.69 20.86
N ALA A 167 4.97 -4.29 21.07
CA ALA A 167 4.77 -5.72 20.80
C ALA A 167 4.95 -6.05 19.31
N VAL A 168 4.44 -5.20 18.41
CA VAL A 168 4.58 -5.37 16.97
C VAL A 168 6.04 -5.25 16.53
N PHE A 169 6.79 -4.27 17.05
CA PHE A 169 8.23 -4.18 16.75
C PHE A 169 8.99 -5.45 17.15
N LYS A 170 8.70 -5.98 18.34
CA LYS A 170 9.31 -7.23 18.83
C LYS A 170 8.95 -8.41 17.93
N ASN A 171 7.68 -8.56 17.58
CA ASN A 171 7.21 -9.66 16.74
C ASN A 171 7.83 -9.62 15.34
N ILE A 172 7.93 -8.44 14.72
CA ILE A 172 8.62 -8.29 13.42
C ILE A 172 10.06 -8.74 13.58
N LYS A 173 10.78 -8.22 14.58
CA LYS A 173 12.18 -8.57 14.81
C LYS A 173 12.38 -10.08 14.99
N GLU A 174 11.55 -10.72 15.79
CA GLU A 174 11.58 -12.17 16.03
C GLU A 174 11.30 -12.97 14.75
N ALA A 175 10.30 -12.57 13.95
CA ALA A 175 9.98 -13.19 12.67
C ALA A 175 11.12 -13.06 11.65
N LEU A 176 11.93 -12.00 11.76
CA LEU A 176 13.03 -11.74 10.85
C LEU A 176 14.34 -12.43 11.23
N LEU A 177 14.52 -12.91 12.46
CA LEU A 177 15.84 -13.40 12.96
C LEU A 177 16.51 -14.45 12.06
N ALA A 178 15.72 -15.25 11.34
CA ALA A 178 16.23 -16.26 10.41
C ALA A 178 16.68 -15.70 9.04
N PHE A 179 16.44 -14.42 8.75
CA PHE A 179 16.58 -13.80 7.44
C PHE A 179 17.51 -12.57 7.51
N SER A 180 18.82 -12.80 7.43
CA SER A 180 19.85 -11.77 7.68
C SER A 180 19.70 -10.51 6.82
N GLY A 181 19.27 -10.65 5.55
CA GLY A 181 19.03 -9.53 4.66
C GLY A 181 17.89 -8.63 5.15
N LEU A 182 16.79 -9.23 5.60
CA LEU A 182 15.63 -8.49 6.10
C LEU A 182 15.88 -7.89 7.49
N VAL A 183 16.62 -8.57 8.37
CA VAL A 183 17.04 -8.02 9.67
C VAL A 183 17.83 -6.74 9.48
N THR A 184 18.77 -6.72 8.53
CA THR A 184 19.63 -5.55 8.27
C THR A 184 18.79 -4.34 7.84
N LEU A 185 17.78 -4.54 6.99
CA LEU A 185 16.87 -3.47 6.58
C LEU A 185 15.98 -3.00 7.74
N TRP A 186 15.49 -3.94 8.55
CA TRP A 186 14.69 -3.64 9.72
C TRP A 186 15.45 -2.82 10.77
N GLU A 187 16.71 -3.15 11.04
CA GLU A 187 17.55 -2.42 12.00
C GLU A 187 17.84 -0.98 11.56
N LYS A 188 17.77 -0.68 10.26
CA LYS A 188 17.82 0.69 9.73
C LYS A 188 16.49 1.43 9.91
N LEU A 189 15.37 0.74 9.71
CA LEU A 189 14.03 1.32 9.74
C LEU A 189 13.48 1.52 11.16
N GLU A 190 13.69 0.56 12.05
CA GLU A 190 13.12 0.51 13.41
C GLU A 190 13.40 1.80 14.21
N PRO A 191 14.62 2.36 14.24
CA PRO A 191 14.90 3.58 15.02
C PRO A 191 14.05 4.78 14.59
N PHE A 192 13.86 4.97 13.28
CA PHE A 192 13.03 6.06 12.74
C PHE A 192 11.57 5.87 13.11
N LEU A 193 11.05 4.65 12.97
CA LEU A 193 9.68 4.34 13.36
C LEU A 193 9.45 4.56 14.86
N ARG A 194 10.40 4.17 15.70
CA ARG A 194 10.30 4.40 17.15
C ARG A 194 10.31 5.86 17.53
N GLN A 195 11.06 6.70 16.81
CA GLN A 195 11.09 8.14 17.05
C GLN A 195 9.74 8.81 16.75
N VAL A 196 9.01 8.33 15.75
CA VAL A 196 7.73 8.94 15.32
C VAL A 196 6.52 8.34 16.03
N LEU A 197 6.62 7.06 16.45
CA LEU A 197 5.51 6.32 17.06
C LEU A 197 5.50 6.34 18.59
N ARG A 198 6.58 6.80 19.24
CA ARG A 198 6.62 7.08 20.68
C ARG A 198 6.27 8.54 20.95
#